data_AF-A0A1F8QTW3-F1
#
_entry.id   AF-A0A1F8QTW3-F1
#
_cell.length_a   1.000
_cell.length_b   1.000
_cell.length_c   1.000
_cell.angle_alpha   90.00
_cell.angle_beta   90.00
_cell.angle_gamma   90.00
#
_symmetry.space_group_name_H-M   'P 1'
#
loop_
_entity.id
_entity.type
_entity.pdbx_description
1 polymer ?
#
loop_
_entity_poly.entity_id
_entity_poly.type
_entity_poly.pdbx_seq_one_letter_code
_entity_poly.pdbx_strand_id
1 'polypeptide(L)'
;MSINRSLWLQSYKEEAIPDWICPACSLGILRPVKNSFHTAWDSYSEQTNNTPNFEHEVVQFRYIVMLQCNNEKCREGVVSAGEGKFVPKLHYDNKGQQELLFIDTFTPQYFVPPLCIFQIPAECPEAVARHIRSSFKLFFSDPPASANYIRKTVGAILTSKGINQYSYPKGKQITIKLHDRIVEFEKSKPETAKKLFAIK
;
A
#
# COMPACT_ATOMS: atom_id res chain seq x y z
N MET A 1 1.20 -12.02 -13.98
CA MET A 1 1.78 -12.03 -12.62
C MET A 1 0.66 -11.80 -11.63
N SER A 2 0.47 -12.73 -10.69
CA SER A 2 -0.46 -12.58 -9.58
C SER A 2 0.19 -11.71 -8.49
N ILE A 3 -0.56 -10.76 -7.94
CA ILE A 3 -0.11 -9.95 -6.80
C ILE A 3 -0.11 -10.85 -5.57
N ASN A 4 1.04 -11.00 -4.90
CA ASN A 4 1.12 -11.75 -3.64
C ASN A 4 0.50 -10.92 -2.50
N ARG A 5 -0.77 -11.15 -2.20
CA ARG A 5 -1.56 -10.36 -1.23
C ARG A 5 -1.04 -10.45 0.21
N SER A 6 -0.34 -11.53 0.59
CA SER A 6 0.15 -11.68 1.96
C SER A 6 1.25 -10.69 2.33
N LEU A 7 1.98 -10.16 1.33
CA LEU A 7 3.04 -9.17 1.53
C LEU A 7 2.53 -7.77 1.93
N TRP A 8 1.24 -7.49 1.69
CA TRP A 8 0.71 -6.13 1.69
C TRP A 8 -0.30 -5.86 2.82
N LEU A 9 -0.90 -6.90 3.40
CA LEU A 9 -2.06 -6.78 4.30
C LEU A 9 -1.80 -7.28 5.72
N GLN A 10 -0.57 -7.70 6.04
CA GLN A 10 -0.25 -8.30 7.33
C GLN A 10 0.65 -7.36 8.13
N SER A 11 0.31 -7.21 9.41
CA SER A 11 1.25 -6.71 10.40
C SER A 11 2.37 -7.73 10.61
N TYR A 12 3.55 -7.27 10.99
CA TYR A 12 4.76 -8.08 11.06
C TYR A 12 5.54 -7.84 12.36
N LYS A 13 6.45 -8.75 12.70
CA LYS A 13 7.42 -8.57 13.78
C LYS A 13 8.71 -7.98 13.23
N GLU A 14 9.49 -7.28 14.06
CA GLU A 14 10.78 -6.73 13.65
C GLU A 14 11.70 -7.78 13.00
N GLU A 15 11.72 -9.01 13.51
CA GLU A 15 12.55 -10.10 12.98
C GLU A 15 11.95 -10.77 11.73
N ALA A 16 10.71 -10.43 11.39
CA ALA A 16 9.92 -11.04 10.33
C ALA A 16 9.38 -10.00 9.33
N ILE A 17 10.21 -9.02 8.98
CA ILE A 17 9.87 -8.02 7.95
C ILE A 17 9.56 -8.71 6.62
N PRO A 18 8.43 -8.38 5.96
CA PRO A 18 8.07 -8.96 4.67
C PRO A 18 9.10 -8.67 3.56
N ASP A 19 9.21 -9.59 2.61
CA ASP A 19 10.08 -9.45 1.43
C ASP A 19 9.47 -8.48 0.41
N TRP A 20 9.44 -7.19 0.74
CA TRP A 20 8.97 -6.15 -0.17
C TRP A 20 9.93 -5.98 -1.35
N ILE A 21 9.38 -5.94 -2.54
CA ILE A 21 10.13 -5.73 -3.78
C ILE A 21 10.64 -4.29 -3.82
N CYS A 22 11.90 -4.10 -4.20
CA CYS A 22 12.52 -2.79 -4.34
C CYS A 22 11.79 -1.94 -5.39
N PRO A 23 11.36 -0.71 -5.05
CA PRO A 23 10.60 0.14 -5.96
C PRO A 23 11.44 0.70 -7.12
N ALA A 24 12.77 0.75 -6.99
CA ALA A 24 13.66 1.30 -8.01
C ALA A 24 14.03 0.28 -9.09
N CYS A 25 14.40 -0.96 -8.71
CA CYS A 25 14.87 -1.95 -9.66
C CYS A 25 13.88 -3.07 -9.96
N SER A 26 12.83 -3.25 -9.14
CA SER A 26 11.86 -4.37 -9.24
C SER A 26 12.48 -5.78 -9.26
N LEU A 27 13.77 -5.91 -8.89
CA LEU A 27 14.54 -7.16 -8.93
C LEU A 27 14.95 -7.63 -7.53
N GLY A 28 15.46 -6.72 -6.71
CA GLY A 28 15.86 -7.01 -5.35
C GLY A 28 14.71 -6.87 -4.36
N ILE A 29 14.96 -7.31 -3.14
CA ILE A 29 14.06 -7.16 -1.99
C ILE A 29 14.66 -6.19 -0.98
N LEU A 30 13.80 -5.54 -0.22
CA LEU A 30 14.18 -4.62 0.84
C LEU A 30 14.52 -5.39 2.11
N ARG A 31 15.64 -5.05 2.73
CA ARG A 31 16.08 -5.62 4.01
C ARG A 31 16.35 -4.50 5.01
N PRO A 32 16.09 -4.71 6.32
CA PRO A 32 16.36 -3.70 7.33
C PRO A 32 17.86 -3.37 7.40
N VAL A 33 18.17 -2.08 7.47
CA VAL A 33 19.52 -1.62 7.77
C VAL A 33 19.77 -1.83 9.27
N LYS A 34 20.95 -2.35 9.61
CA LYS A 34 21.34 -2.62 11.00
C LYS A 34 21.15 -1.37 11.87
N ASN A 35 20.55 -1.54 13.05
CA ASN A 35 20.32 -0.49 14.05
C ASN A 35 19.49 0.70 13.56
N SER A 36 18.62 0.51 12.55
CA SER A 36 17.77 1.58 12.01
C SER A 36 16.31 1.50 12.43
N PHE A 37 15.93 0.42 13.11
CA PHE A 37 14.58 0.24 13.63
C PHE A 37 14.46 1.02 14.93
N HIS A 38 13.51 1.94 14.98
CA HIS A 38 13.24 2.76 16.15
C HIS A 38 11.76 2.79 16.44
N THR A 39 11.41 2.75 17.72
CA THR A 39 10.05 2.88 18.22
C THR A 39 9.93 4.06 19.17
N ALA A 40 8.75 4.64 19.24
CA ALA A 40 8.40 5.66 20.21
C ALA A 40 6.96 5.44 20.65
N TRP A 41 6.71 5.47 21.95
CA TRP A 41 5.37 5.28 22.49
C TRP A 41 4.54 6.54 22.26
N ASP A 42 3.22 6.39 22.20
CA ASP A 42 2.35 7.55 22.24
C ASP A 42 2.26 8.14 23.65
N SER A 43 1.68 9.34 23.76
CA SER A 43 1.60 10.05 25.04
C SER A 43 0.83 9.28 26.11
N TYR A 44 -0.15 8.47 25.73
CA TYR A 44 -0.95 7.71 26.68
C TYR A 44 -0.13 6.56 27.25
N SER A 45 0.50 5.78 26.38
CA SER A 45 1.31 4.62 26.76
C SER A 45 2.50 5.03 27.64
N GLU A 46 3.16 6.16 27.33
CA GLU A 46 4.24 6.71 28.16
C GLU A 46 3.79 7.03 29.58
N GLN A 47 2.61 7.62 29.74
CA GLN A 47 2.09 8.01 31.05
C GLN A 47 1.64 6.80 31.89
N THR A 48 1.17 5.74 31.24
CA THR A 48 0.60 4.58 31.94
C THR A 48 1.59 3.45 32.17
N ASN A 49 2.75 3.41 31.50
CA ASN A 49 3.76 2.34 31.56
C ASN A 49 4.07 1.81 32.96
N ASN A 50 4.12 2.71 33.95
CA ASN A 50 4.50 2.40 35.33
C ASN A 50 3.34 2.55 36.32
N THR A 51 2.11 2.49 35.82
CA THR A 51 0.90 2.64 36.65
C THR A 51 0.16 1.31 36.75
N PRO A 52 -0.64 1.10 37.82
CA PRO A 52 -1.53 -0.07 37.92
C PRO A 52 -2.56 -0.16 36.78
N ASN A 53 -2.76 0.93 36.03
CA ASN A 53 -3.69 1.00 34.90
C ASN A 53 -3.01 0.64 33.56
N PHE A 54 -1.80 0.08 33.57
CA PHE A 54 -1.13 -0.35 32.36
C PHE A 54 -1.84 -1.56 31.75
N GLU A 55 -2.46 -1.35 30.60
CA GLU A 55 -3.15 -2.38 29.85
C GLU A 55 -2.43 -2.60 28.50
N HIS A 56 -1.83 -3.78 28.31
CA HIS A 56 -1.04 -4.08 27.11
C HIS A 56 -1.84 -3.93 25.80
N GLU A 57 -3.15 -4.17 25.85
CA GLU A 57 -4.04 -4.18 24.68
C GLU A 57 -4.32 -2.78 24.11
N VAL A 58 -4.14 -1.74 24.92
CA VAL A 58 -4.37 -0.34 24.53
C VAL A 58 -3.07 0.40 24.19
N VAL A 59 -1.91 -0.23 24.38
CA VAL A 59 -0.61 0.37 24.06
C VAL A 59 -0.47 0.54 22.56
N GLN A 60 -0.06 1.74 22.17
CA GLN A 60 0.30 2.07 20.79
C GLN A 60 1.66 2.74 20.75
N PHE A 61 2.44 2.35 19.75
CA PHE A 61 3.71 2.99 19.44
C PHE A 61 3.78 3.35 17.97
N ARG A 62 4.67 4.28 17.64
CA ARG A 62 5.09 4.60 16.28
C ARG A 62 6.40 3.87 16.03
N TYR A 63 6.63 3.48 14.78
CA TYR A 63 7.91 2.95 14.36
C TYR A 63 8.41 3.63 13.09
N ILE A 64 9.73 3.61 12.94
CA ILE A 64 10.43 3.94 11.70
C ILE A 64 11.54 2.92 11.49
N VAL A 65 11.80 2.56 10.23
CA VAL A 65 12.91 1.69 9.85
C VAL A 65 13.49 2.13 8.50
N MET A 66 14.83 2.10 8.40
CA MET A 66 15.51 2.20 7.12
C MET A 66 15.64 0.82 6.49
N LEU A 67 15.23 0.71 5.24
CA LEU A 67 15.36 -0.48 4.43
C LEU A 67 16.34 -0.20 3.29
N GLN A 68 17.07 -1.23 2.87
CA GLN A 68 17.97 -1.16 1.73
C GLN A 68 17.74 -2.34 0.80
N CYS A 69 17.74 -2.08 -0.51
CA CYS A 69 17.70 -3.13 -1.51
C CYS A 69 18.93 -4.03 -1.42
N ASN A 70 18.71 -5.35 -1.35
CA ASN A 70 19.78 -6.35 -1.31
C ASN A 70 20.51 -6.55 -2.65
N ASN A 71 20.07 -5.90 -3.74
CA ASN A 71 20.79 -5.91 -5.01
C ASN A 71 21.94 -4.90 -4.94
N GLU A 72 23.18 -5.40 -4.98
CA GLU A 72 24.43 -4.63 -4.85
C GLU A 72 24.58 -3.50 -5.89
N LYS A 73 24.00 -3.64 -7.08
CA LYS A 73 24.03 -2.60 -8.12
C LYS A 73 23.00 -1.50 -7.87
N CYS A 74 21.92 -1.81 -7.16
CA CYS A 74 20.81 -0.89 -6.90
C CYS A 74 21.00 -0.15 -5.58
N ARG A 75 21.05 -0.89 -4.47
CA ARG A 75 21.19 -0.35 -3.09
C ARG A 75 20.22 0.77 -2.71
N GLU A 76 19.08 0.89 -3.41
CA GLU A 76 18.04 1.87 -3.12
C GLU A 76 17.65 1.83 -1.64
N GLY A 77 17.61 3.01 -1.02
CA GLY A 77 17.16 3.18 0.35
C GLY A 77 15.67 3.50 0.40
N VAL A 78 14.95 2.87 1.31
CA VAL A 78 13.52 3.11 1.53
C VAL A 78 13.26 3.29 3.02
N VAL A 79 12.56 4.35 3.40
CA VAL A 79 12.04 4.50 4.77
C VAL A 79 10.67 3.83 4.84
N SER A 80 10.42 3.04 5.88
CA SER A 80 9.08 2.61 6.28
C SER A 80 8.71 3.21 7.63
N ALA A 81 7.47 3.68 7.77
CA ALA A 81 6.95 4.20 9.02
C ALA A 81 5.49 3.79 9.21
N GLY A 82 5.07 3.67 10.47
CA GLY A 82 3.70 3.36 10.81
C GLY A 82 3.49 3.18 12.30
N GLU A 83 2.56 2.31 12.64
CA GLU A 83 2.11 2.06 14.01
C GLU A 83 2.49 0.65 14.43
N GLY A 84 2.65 0.46 15.74
CA GLY A 84 2.77 -0.84 16.34
C GLY A 84 1.91 -0.95 17.60
N LYS A 85 1.64 -2.20 17.97
CA LYS A 85 0.84 -2.57 19.12
C LYS A 85 1.34 -3.88 19.69
N PHE A 86 0.93 -4.20 20.91
CA PHE A 86 1.08 -5.54 21.44
C PHE A 86 -0.08 -6.43 20.97
N VAL A 87 0.25 -7.66 20.59
CA VAL A 87 -0.73 -8.69 20.24
C VAL A 87 -0.58 -9.86 21.20
N PRO A 88 -1.66 -10.33 21.85
CA PRO A 88 -1.61 -11.50 22.71
C PRO A 88 -1.35 -12.76 21.89
N LYS A 89 -0.44 -13.60 22.37
CA LYS A 89 -0.10 -14.90 21.81
C LYS A 89 -0.09 -15.95 22.91
N LEU A 90 -0.81 -17.03 22.67
CA LEU A 90 -0.78 -18.19 23.55
C LEU A 90 0.60 -18.87 23.46
N HIS A 91 1.18 -19.09 24.63
CA HIS A 91 2.42 -19.81 24.83
C HIS A 91 2.17 -20.95 25.83
N TYR A 92 2.94 -22.03 25.71
CA TYR A 92 2.92 -23.11 26.70
C TYR A 92 4.28 -23.13 27.38
N ASP A 93 4.27 -23.03 28.71
CA ASP A 93 5.49 -23.11 29.50
C ASP A 93 6.10 -24.53 29.45
N ASN A 94 7.26 -24.71 30.09
CA ASN A 94 7.95 -26.01 30.15
C ASN A 94 7.16 -27.10 30.90
N LYS A 95 6.04 -26.74 31.56
CA LYS A 95 5.13 -27.64 32.27
C LYS A 95 3.82 -27.87 31.51
N GLY A 96 3.68 -27.32 30.30
CA GLY A 96 2.47 -27.40 29.47
C GLY A 96 1.33 -26.51 29.94
N GLN A 97 1.58 -25.56 30.84
CA GLN A 97 0.59 -24.56 31.26
C GLN A 97 0.53 -23.43 30.24
N GLN A 98 -0.69 -22.97 29.96
CA GLN A 98 -0.93 -21.91 29.00
C GLN A 98 -0.63 -20.55 29.65
N GLU A 99 0.28 -19.80 29.03
CA GLU A 99 0.61 -18.42 29.39
C GLU A 99 0.28 -17.49 28.23
N LEU A 100 -0.13 -16.26 28.55
CA LEU A 100 -0.37 -15.21 27.57
C LEU A 100 0.88 -14.35 27.47
N LEU A 101 1.52 -14.35 26.30
CA LEU A 101 2.63 -13.45 26.00
C LEU A 101 2.16 -12.35 25.07
N PHE A 102 2.60 -11.12 25.31
CA PHE A 102 2.37 -10.00 24.42
C PHE A 102 3.59 -9.84 23.51
N ILE A 103 3.35 -9.73 22.21
CA ILE A 103 4.39 -9.56 21.20
C ILE A 103 4.17 -8.29 20.39
N ASP A 104 5.26 -7.61 20.09
CA ASP A 104 5.26 -6.41 19.26
C ASP A 104 4.87 -6.77 17.83
N THR A 105 3.96 -6.00 17.27
CA THR A 105 3.46 -6.18 15.92
C THR A 105 3.30 -4.83 15.24
N PHE A 106 3.89 -4.68 14.06
CA PHE A 106 4.02 -3.43 13.32
C PHE A 106 3.17 -3.44 12.05
N THR A 107 2.47 -2.35 11.80
CA THR A 107 1.63 -2.14 10.62
C THR A 107 2.16 -0.94 9.84
N PRO A 108 2.68 -1.13 8.62
CA PRO A 108 3.19 -0.03 7.81
C PRO A 108 2.07 0.87 7.34
N GLN A 109 2.33 2.19 7.35
CA GLN A 109 1.42 3.20 6.82
C GLN A 109 2.07 3.98 5.67
N TYR A 110 3.40 4.15 5.69
CA TYR A 110 4.13 4.97 4.72
C TYR A 110 5.41 4.30 4.28
N PHE A 111 5.71 4.43 2.98
CA PHE A 111 7.00 4.10 2.40
C PHE A 111 7.51 5.28 1.57
N VAL A 112 8.78 5.61 1.71
CA VAL A 112 9.43 6.67 0.96
C VAL A 112 10.75 6.16 0.37
N PRO A 113 10.85 5.99 -0.96
CA PRO A 113 9.78 6.11 -1.96
C PRO A 113 8.66 5.06 -1.78
N PRO A 114 7.43 5.31 -2.31
CA PRO A 114 6.35 4.33 -2.25
C PRO A 114 6.71 3.00 -2.92
N LEU A 115 6.22 1.89 -2.35
CA LEU A 115 6.43 0.57 -2.93
C LEU A 115 5.65 0.40 -4.25
N CYS A 116 6.25 -0.32 -5.19
CA CYS A 116 5.60 -0.73 -6.43
C CYS A 116 4.82 -2.03 -6.20
N ILE A 117 3.50 -1.93 -5.99
CA ILE A 117 2.64 -3.10 -5.72
C ILE A 117 2.58 -4.04 -6.93
N PHE A 118 2.59 -3.45 -8.12
CA PHE A 118 2.74 -4.16 -9.39
C PHE A 118 3.55 -3.31 -10.37
N GLN A 119 4.18 -3.98 -11.33
CA GLN A 119 4.97 -3.30 -12.36
C GLN A 119 4.07 -2.50 -13.30
N ILE A 120 4.36 -1.21 -13.46
CA ILE A 120 3.72 -0.37 -14.47
C ILE A 120 4.40 -0.69 -15.83
N PRO A 121 3.65 -1.08 -16.87
CA PRO A 121 4.22 -1.33 -18.19
C PRO A 121 4.91 -0.08 -18.75
N ALA A 122 6.04 -0.26 -19.46
CA ALA A 122 6.79 0.86 -20.04
C ALA A 122 5.96 1.66 -21.07
N GLU A 123 5.08 0.99 -21.81
CA GLU A 123 4.17 1.60 -22.79
C GLU A 123 2.91 2.22 -22.16
N CYS A 124 2.81 2.22 -20.82
CA CYS A 124 1.65 2.79 -20.12
C CYS A 124 1.60 4.32 -20.33
N PRO A 125 0.48 4.90 -20.79
CA PRO A 125 0.35 6.34 -20.93
C PRO A 125 0.61 7.05 -19.60
N GLU A 126 1.39 8.14 -19.62
CA GLU A 126 1.83 8.81 -18.38
C GLU A 126 0.66 9.29 -17.50
N ALA A 127 -0.46 9.71 -18.09
CA ALA A 127 -1.66 10.06 -17.32
C ALA A 127 -2.22 8.86 -16.51
N VAL A 128 -2.14 7.64 -17.06
CA VAL A 128 -2.54 6.40 -16.39
C VAL A 128 -1.49 6.05 -15.32
N ALA A 129 -0.20 6.07 -15.67
CA ALA A 129 0.89 5.75 -14.76
C ALA A 129 0.89 6.65 -13.52
N ARG A 130 0.61 7.95 -13.67
CA ARG A 130 0.50 8.91 -12.56
C ARG A 130 -0.58 8.54 -11.55
N HIS A 131 -1.75 8.12 -12.02
CA HIS A 131 -2.82 7.67 -11.14
C HIS A 131 -2.45 6.37 -10.43
N ILE A 132 -1.78 5.44 -11.13
CA ILE A 132 -1.27 4.21 -10.49
C ILE A 132 -0.24 4.55 -9.40
N ARG A 133 0.77 5.38 -9.69
CA ARG A 133 1.77 5.81 -8.69
C ARG A 133 1.12 6.52 -7.49
N SER A 134 0.09 7.32 -7.73
CA SER A 134 -0.68 7.98 -6.65
C SER A 134 -1.42 6.95 -5.78
N SER A 135 -1.97 5.90 -6.38
CA SER A 135 -2.59 4.80 -5.64
C SER A 135 -1.58 4.05 -4.76
N PHE A 136 -0.36 3.82 -5.26
CA PHE A 136 0.71 3.15 -4.48
C PHE A 136 1.12 3.96 -3.25
N LYS A 137 1.24 5.29 -3.38
CA LYS A 137 1.54 6.19 -2.26
C LYS A 137 0.53 6.07 -1.12
N LEU A 138 -0.75 5.88 -1.46
CA LEU A 138 -1.85 5.87 -0.50
C LEU A 138 -2.28 4.47 -0.06
N PHE A 139 -1.69 3.43 -0.64
CA PHE A 139 -2.19 2.06 -0.47
C PHE A 139 -2.28 1.62 1.00
N PHE A 140 -1.27 1.97 1.79
CA PHE A 140 -1.20 1.60 3.21
C PHE A 140 -1.91 2.60 4.12
N SER A 141 -1.82 3.91 3.82
CA SER A 141 -2.36 4.96 4.68
C SER A 141 -3.85 5.24 4.48
N ASP A 142 -4.36 5.10 3.24
CA ASP A 142 -5.74 5.41 2.86
C ASP A 142 -6.20 4.50 1.69
N PRO A 143 -6.60 3.25 1.99
CA PRO A 143 -7.08 2.32 0.97
C PRO A 143 -8.28 2.86 0.15
N PRO A 144 -9.29 3.54 0.73
CA PRO A 144 -10.35 4.18 -0.05
C PRO A 144 -9.84 5.20 -1.07
N ALA A 145 -8.92 6.10 -0.70
CA ALA A 145 -8.34 7.06 -1.63
C ALA A 145 -7.45 6.38 -2.67
N SER A 146 -6.68 5.37 -2.29
CA SER A 146 -5.90 4.55 -3.22
C SER A 146 -6.80 3.94 -4.31
N ALA A 147 -7.93 3.33 -3.91
CA ALA A 147 -8.91 2.78 -4.83
C ALA A 147 -9.51 3.84 -5.76
N ASN A 148 -9.76 5.05 -5.26
CA ASN A 148 -10.24 6.16 -6.08
C ASN A 148 -9.22 6.57 -7.16
N TYR A 149 -7.92 6.54 -6.86
CA TYR A 149 -6.90 6.76 -7.89
C TYR A 149 -6.87 5.65 -8.93
N ILE A 150 -7.06 4.39 -8.54
CA ILE A 150 -7.24 3.29 -9.49
C ILE A 150 -8.48 3.52 -10.37
N ARG A 151 -9.62 3.94 -9.82
CA ARG A 151 -10.81 4.28 -10.65
C ARG A 151 -10.53 5.38 -11.68
N LYS A 152 -9.75 6.40 -11.30
CA LYS A 152 -9.33 7.47 -12.21
C LYS A 152 -8.49 6.96 -13.39
N THR A 153 -7.80 5.83 -13.25
CA THR A 153 -7.06 5.24 -14.38
C THR A 153 -7.98 4.84 -15.52
N VAL A 154 -9.23 4.42 -15.24
CA VAL A 154 -10.21 4.04 -16.27
C VAL A 154 -10.48 5.22 -17.21
N GLY A 155 -10.71 6.40 -16.64
CA GLY A 155 -10.91 7.63 -17.42
C GLY A 155 -9.70 7.99 -18.28
N ALA A 156 -8.48 7.87 -17.72
CA ALA A 156 -7.23 8.15 -18.43
C ALA A 156 -6.94 7.13 -19.53
N ILE A 157 -7.24 5.85 -19.32
CA ILE A 157 -7.14 4.79 -20.34
C ILE A 157 -8.03 5.14 -21.52
N LEU A 158 -9.31 5.45 -21.28
CA LEU A 158 -10.25 5.80 -22.34
C LEU A 158 -9.78 7.02 -23.14
N THR A 159 -9.28 8.06 -22.47
CA THR A 159 -8.71 9.24 -23.15
C THR A 159 -7.51 8.85 -24.00
N SER A 160 -6.60 8.01 -23.50
CA SER A 160 -5.44 7.53 -24.28
C SER A 160 -5.81 6.68 -25.50
N LYS A 161 -7.02 6.10 -25.51
CA LYS A 161 -7.58 5.34 -26.63
C LYS A 161 -8.45 6.19 -27.57
N GLY A 162 -8.44 7.51 -27.40
CA GLY A 162 -9.16 8.45 -28.26
C GLY A 162 -10.64 8.63 -27.92
N ILE A 163 -11.12 8.09 -26.79
CA ILE A 163 -12.50 8.29 -26.36
C ILE A 163 -12.65 9.65 -25.70
N ASN A 164 -13.44 10.52 -26.34
CA ASN A 164 -13.67 11.88 -25.90
C ASN A 164 -14.13 11.94 -24.44
N GLN A 165 -13.59 12.91 -23.70
CA GLN A 165 -14.00 13.23 -22.34
C GLN A 165 -15.14 14.27 -22.32
N TYR A 166 -15.24 15.07 -23.38
CA TYR A 166 -16.19 16.16 -23.48
C TYR A 166 -17.00 16.05 -24.77
N SER A 167 -18.24 16.52 -24.72
CA SER A 167 -19.07 16.78 -25.89
C SER A 167 -19.44 18.27 -25.93
N TYR A 168 -19.86 18.74 -27.10
CA TYR A 168 -20.20 20.16 -27.34
C TYR A 168 -21.63 20.33 -27.87
N PRO A 169 -22.67 19.85 -27.16
CA PRO A 169 -24.04 20.08 -27.59
C PRO A 169 -24.35 21.58 -27.57
N LYS A 170 -24.83 22.10 -28.71
CA LYS A 170 -25.13 23.54 -28.90
C LYS A 170 -23.96 24.46 -28.52
N GLY A 171 -22.72 24.01 -28.75
CA GLY A 171 -21.50 24.79 -28.47
C GLY A 171 -21.08 24.84 -26.99
N LYS A 172 -21.84 24.25 -26.05
CA LYS A 172 -21.48 24.21 -24.63
C LYS A 172 -20.69 22.95 -24.32
N GLN A 173 -19.52 23.08 -23.69
CA GLN A 173 -18.72 21.95 -23.22
C GLN A 173 -19.44 21.23 -22.06
N ILE A 174 -19.66 19.92 -22.21
CA ILE A 174 -20.22 19.05 -21.18
C ILE A 174 -19.32 17.82 -21.03
N THR A 175 -19.03 17.43 -19.78
CA THR A 175 -18.29 16.19 -19.49
C THR A 175 -19.16 14.97 -19.77
N ILE A 176 -18.65 14.03 -20.57
CA ILE A 176 -19.31 12.75 -20.84
C ILE A 176 -19.12 11.85 -19.61
N LYS A 177 -20.20 11.22 -19.14
CA LYS A 177 -20.12 10.31 -17.97
C LYS A 177 -19.19 9.16 -18.28
N LEU A 178 -18.44 8.70 -17.27
CA LEU A 178 -17.48 7.61 -17.43
C LEU A 178 -18.14 6.33 -17.96
N HIS A 179 -19.37 6.03 -17.52
CA HIS A 179 -20.14 4.89 -18.02
C HIS A 179 -20.34 4.95 -19.54
N ASP A 180 -20.86 6.07 -20.05
CA ASP A 180 -21.14 6.28 -21.47
C ASP A 180 -19.86 6.18 -22.32
N ARG A 181 -18.73 6.68 -21.77
CA ARG A 181 -17.42 6.53 -22.42
C ARG A 181 -16.97 5.07 -22.52
N ILE A 182 -17.24 4.24 -21.51
CA ILE A 182 -16.93 2.80 -21.57
C ILE A 182 -17.85 2.09 -22.57
N VAL A 183 -19.14 2.45 -22.63
CA VAL A 183 -20.09 1.90 -23.63
C VAL A 183 -19.64 2.22 -25.06
N GLU A 184 -19.16 3.45 -25.31
CA GLU A 184 -18.60 3.80 -26.63
C GLU A 184 -17.35 2.95 -26.95
N PHE A 185 -16.47 2.77 -25.97
CA PHE A 185 -15.26 1.96 -26.14
C PHE A 185 -15.58 0.47 -26.37
N GLU A 186 -16.62 -0.05 -25.73
CA GLU A 186 -17.08 -1.44 -25.83
C GLU A 186 -17.39 -1.86 -27.27
N LYS A 187 -17.93 -0.95 -28.09
CA LYS A 187 -18.20 -1.17 -29.51
C LYS A 187 -16.97 -1.64 -30.29
N SER A 188 -15.78 -1.20 -29.88
CA SER A 188 -14.50 -1.53 -30.52
C SER A 188 -13.71 -2.63 -29.81
N LYS A 189 -13.84 -2.73 -28.48
CA LYS A 189 -13.02 -3.60 -27.61
C LYS A 189 -13.85 -4.18 -26.44
N PRO A 190 -14.79 -5.10 -26.71
CA PRO A 190 -15.78 -5.54 -25.73
C PRO A 190 -15.15 -6.22 -24.50
N GLU A 191 -14.19 -7.12 -24.71
CA GLU A 191 -13.53 -7.83 -23.61
C GLU A 191 -12.70 -6.91 -22.70
N THR A 192 -12.17 -5.81 -23.25
CA THR A 192 -11.45 -4.82 -22.42
C THR A 192 -12.44 -3.94 -21.66
N ALA A 193 -13.54 -3.53 -22.30
CA ALA A 193 -14.58 -2.73 -21.66
C ALA A 193 -15.22 -3.43 -20.46
N LYS A 194 -15.49 -4.75 -20.55
CA LYS A 194 -15.96 -5.56 -19.41
C LYS A 194 -15.06 -5.43 -18.18
N LYS A 195 -13.73 -5.46 -18.37
CA LYS A 195 -12.75 -5.28 -17.29
C LYS A 195 -12.79 -3.86 -16.71
N LEU A 196 -12.99 -2.84 -17.56
CA LEU A 196 -13.11 -1.46 -17.12
C LEU A 196 -14.39 -1.22 -16.30
N PHE A 197 -15.51 -1.86 -16.65
CA PHE A 197 -16.73 -1.80 -15.85
C PHE A 197 -16.57 -2.39 -14.46
N ALA A 198 -15.79 -3.46 -14.30
CA ALA A 198 -15.55 -4.07 -13.00
C ALA A 198 -14.67 -3.21 -12.06
N ILE A 199 -13.89 -2.29 -12.62
CA ILE A 199 -13.05 -1.36 -11.85
C ILE A 199 -13.86 -0.11 -11.45
N LYS A 200 -14.80 0.31 -12.30
CA LYS A 200 -15.57 1.55 -12.17
C LYS A 200 -16.37 1.62 -10.87
#